data_AF-A0A7K0S1T1-F1
#
_entry.id   AF-A0A7K0S1T1-F1
#
_cell.length_a   1.000
_cell.length_b   1.000
_cell.length_c   1.000
_cell.angle_alpha   90.00
_cell.angle_beta   90.00
_cell.angle_gamma   90.00
#
_symmetry.space_group_name_H-M   'P 1'
#
loop_
_entity.id
_entity.type
_entity.pdbx_description
1 polymer ?
#
loop_
_entity_poly.entity_id
_entity_poly.type
_entity_poly.pdbx_seq_one_letter_code
_entity_poly.pdbx_strand_id
1 'polypeptide(L)'
;MAEIGPLLPATAAHAGDGRLEIGGYVVADVVEQFGTPLLLIDEAALREQARTQLAALRSRHGNSDVYFATKAFPCPGIIKILADEGCGADVVSAGELLFALTAGVAPERILMHGNAKSERDLQAALDAQIGLIVIDGFDEIDRLERLATKPQSVLLRVNPGVDAPTHEAMATGHDGSKFG
;
A
#
# COMPACT_ATOMS: atom_id res chain seq x y z
N MET A 1 0.05 36.10 8.14
CA MET A 1 -0.38 35.05 7.19
C MET A 1 -0.51 33.78 8.00
N ALA A 2 -1.72 33.25 8.17
CA ALA A 2 -1.91 32.00 8.90
C ALA A 2 -1.21 30.89 8.11
N GLU A 3 -0.18 30.29 8.71
CA GLU A 3 0.40 29.05 8.17
C GLU A 3 -0.73 28.04 8.11
N ILE A 4 -1.05 27.59 6.89
CA ILE A 4 -1.84 26.39 6.74
C ILE A 4 -0.98 25.27 7.33
N GLY A 5 -1.37 24.75 8.50
CA GLY A 5 -0.56 23.82 9.28
C GLY A 5 -0.26 22.49 8.57
N PRO A 6 0.44 21.54 9.23
CA PRO A 6 0.97 20.30 8.63
C PRO A 6 -0.09 19.26 8.21
N LEU A 7 -1.35 19.67 8.04
CA LEU A 7 -2.49 18.81 7.73
C LEU A 7 -2.83 18.78 6.24
N LEU A 8 -2.45 19.82 5.47
CA LEU A 8 -2.71 19.83 4.03
C LEU A 8 -1.62 19.05 3.25
N PRO A 9 -1.92 18.65 2.00
CA PRO A 9 -0.92 18.06 1.11
C PRO A 9 0.33 18.95 0.97
N ALA A 10 1.48 18.33 0.70
CA ALA A 10 2.78 19.00 0.72
C ALA A 10 2.88 20.19 -0.26
N THR A 11 2.16 20.13 -1.39
CA THR A 11 2.14 21.21 -2.38
C THR A 11 1.07 22.27 -2.12
N ALA A 12 0.34 22.20 -1.00
CA ALA A 12 -0.70 23.16 -0.69
C ALA A 12 -0.12 24.58 -0.52
N ALA A 13 -0.70 25.52 -1.24
CA ALA A 13 -0.28 26.91 -1.24
C ALA A 13 -1.48 27.86 -1.36
N HIS A 14 -1.21 29.17 -1.25
CA HIS A 14 -2.17 30.19 -1.64
C HIS A 14 -1.76 30.73 -3.01
N ALA A 15 -2.70 30.77 -3.95
CA ALA A 15 -2.54 31.51 -5.19
C ALA A 15 -2.41 33.02 -4.92
N GLY A 16 -2.03 33.80 -5.94
CA GLY A 16 -1.82 35.26 -5.80
C GLY A 16 -3.06 36.05 -5.35
N ASP A 17 -4.26 35.48 -5.50
CA ASP A 17 -5.54 36.04 -5.06
C ASP A 17 -6.02 35.48 -3.70
N GLY A 18 -5.20 34.64 -3.04
CA GLY A 18 -5.49 34.04 -1.74
C GLY A 18 -6.32 32.75 -1.79
N ARG A 19 -6.67 32.22 -2.97
CA ARG A 19 -7.38 30.93 -3.10
C ARG A 19 -6.45 29.74 -2.83
N LEU A 20 -7.01 28.64 -2.34
CA LEU A 20 -6.24 27.40 -2.08
C LEU A 20 -5.80 26.76 -3.40
N GLU A 21 -4.50 26.48 -3.50
CA GLU A 21 -3.86 25.77 -4.59
C GLU A 21 -3.30 24.44 -4.07
N ILE A 22 -3.47 23.36 -4.83
CA ILE A 22 -2.84 22.05 -4.56
C ILE A 22 -2.30 21.52 -5.89
N GLY A 23 -1.03 21.12 -5.91
CA GLY A 23 -0.36 20.57 -7.10
C GLY A 23 -0.25 21.55 -8.26
N GLY A 24 -0.27 22.87 -7.99
CA GLY A 24 -0.30 23.90 -9.03
C GLY A 24 -1.70 24.25 -9.56
N TYR A 25 -2.77 23.68 -8.98
CA TYR A 25 -4.14 23.90 -9.41
C TYR A 25 -4.97 24.59 -8.32
N VAL A 26 -5.65 25.66 -8.67
CA VAL A 26 -6.60 26.31 -7.75
C VAL A 26 -7.79 25.37 -7.53
N VAL A 27 -8.04 25.00 -6.29
CA VAL A 27 -9.03 23.97 -5.92
C VAL A 27 -10.44 24.34 -6.38
N ALA A 28 -10.78 25.63 -6.36
CA ALA A 28 -12.08 26.12 -6.85
C ALA A 28 -12.30 25.83 -8.35
N ASP A 29 -11.26 25.99 -9.17
CA ASP A 29 -11.33 25.76 -10.62
C ASP A 29 -11.48 24.25 -10.91
N VAL A 30 -10.80 23.42 -10.12
CA VAL A 30 -10.95 21.95 -10.17
C VAL A 30 -12.37 21.53 -9.78
N VAL A 31 -12.95 22.16 -8.74
CA VAL A 31 -14.33 21.90 -8.31
C VAL A 31 -15.35 22.33 -9.38
N GLU A 32 -15.14 23.47 -10.04
CA GLU A 32 -15.99 23.92 -11.15
C GLU A 32 -15.96 22.91 -12.31
N GLN A 33 -14.79 22.35 -12.62
CA GLN A 33 -14.62 21.39 -13.70
C GLN A 33 -15.18 20.00 -13.39
N PHE A 34 -14.95 19.47 -12.18
CA PHE A 34 -15.22 18.06 -11.84
C PHE A 34 -16.40 17.86 -10.88
N GLY A 35 -16.94 18.93 -10.30
CA GLY A 35 -18.05 18.88 -9.34
C GLY A 35 -17.65 18.40 -7.94
N THR A 36 -18.66 18.21 -7.07
CA THR A 36 -18.47 17.74 -5.68
C THR A 36 -19.47 16.63 -5.32
N PRO A 37 -19.12 15.68 -4.43
CA PRO A 37 -17.85 15.59 -3.69
C PRO A 37 -16.67 15.13 -4.56
N LEU A 38 -15.49 15.68 -4.29
CA LEU A 38 -14.26 15.43 -5.05
C LEU A 38 -13.14 14.97 -4.12
N LEU A 39 -12.44 13.91 -4.51
CA LEU A 39 -11.17 13.49 -3.90
C LEU A 39 -10.02 13.99 -4.77
N LEU A 40 -9.35 15.05 -4.32
CA LEU A 40 -8.16 15.58 -4.99
C LEU A 40 -6.91 14.93 -4.37
N ILE A 41 -6.09 14.30 -5.21
CA ILE A 41 -4.87 13.61 -4.80
C ILE A 41 -3.66 14.39 -5.31
N ASP A 42 -2.78 14.77 -4.39
CA ASP A 42 -1.50 15.40 -4.70
C ASP A 42 -0.46 14.34 -5.11
N GLU A 43 -0.28 14.16 -6.42
CA GLU A 43 0.68 13.20 -6.98
C GLU A 43 2.13 13.53 -6.59
N ALA A 44 2.51 14.81 -6.54
CA ALA A 44 3.86 15.20 -6.19
C ALA A 44 4.18 14.79 -4.75
N ALA A 45 3.25 15.01 -3.82
CA ALA A 45 3.38 14.57 -2.43
C ALA A 45 3.47 13.03 -2.32
N LEU A 46 2.68 12.27 -3.09
CA LEU A 46 2.76 10.80 -3.12
C LEU A 46 4.14 10.31 -3.58
N ARG A 47 4.67 10.89 -4.65
CA ARG A 47 5.99 10.52 -5.19
C ARG A 47 7.10 10.87 -4.21
N GLU A 48 7.06 12.06 -3.62
CA GLU A 48 8.03 12.48 -2.61
C GLU A 48 8.00 11.56 -1.38
N GLN A 49 6.80 11.16 -0.93
CA GLN A 49 6.67 10.24 0.20
C GLN A 49 7.28 8.87 -0.11
N ALA A 50 7.05 8.33 -1.31
CA ALA A 50 7.66 7.06 -1.74
C ALA A 50 9.18 7.13 -1.72
N ARG A 51 9.76 8.17 -2.33
CA ARG A 51 11.22 8.41 -2.35
C ARG A 51 11.78 8.56 -0.95
N THR A 52 11.11 9.32 -0.08
CA THR A 52 11.53 9.57 1.30
C THR A 52 11.58 8.27 2.10
N GLN A 53 10.54 7.43 2.03
CA GLN A 53 10.50 6.14 2.74
C GLN A 53 11.58 5.19 2.24
N LEU A 54 11.73 5.05 0.92
CA LEU A 54 12.76 4.21 0.31
C LEU A 54 14.17 4.65 0.72
N ALA A 55 14.46 5.95 0.62
CA ALA A 55 15.77 6.49 1.00
C ALA A 55 16.05 6.31 2.50
N ALA A 56 15.07 6.59 3.37
CA ALA A 56 15.22 6.46 4.81
C ALA A 56 15.51 5.01 5.22
N LEU A 57 14.75 4.03 4.70
CA LEU A 57 14.96 2.63 5.01
C LEU A 57 16.29 2.12 4.45
N ARG A 58 16.60 2.42 3.19
CA ARG A 58 17.85 1.98 2.54
C ARG A 58 19.10 2.59 3.17
N SER A 59 19.01 3.82 3.72
CA SER A 59 20.11 4.44 4.45
C SER A 59 20.50 3.68 5.72
N ARG A 60 19.56 2.95 6.33
CA ARG A 60 19.79 2.13 7.53
C ARG A 60 20.07 0.68 7.18
N HIS A 61 19.38 0.15 6.18
CA HIS A 61 19.47 -1.23 5.74
C HIS A 61 19.41 -1.28 4.21
N GLY A 62 20.57 -1.46 3.55
CA GLY A 62 20.68 -1.37 2.09
C GLY A 62 19.77 -2.33 1.30
N ASN A 63 19.33 -3.43 1.92
CA ASN A 63 18.40 -4.40 1.32
C ASN A 63 16.93 -4.17 1.74
N SER A 64 16.56 -2.94 2.09
CA SER A 64 15.17 -2.60 2.40
C SER A 64 14.40 -2.14 1.16
N ASP A 65 13.12 -2.49 1.14
CA ASP A 65 12.13 -2.08 0.15
C ASP A 65 10.88 -1.54 0.85
N VAL A 66 10.04 -0.85 0.08
CA VAL A 66 8.74 -0.31 0.52
C VAL A 66 7.64 -0.96 -0.31
N TYR A 67 6.61 -1.49 0.35
CA TYR A 67 5.44 -2.06 -0.30
C TYR A 67 4.22 -1.22 0.08
N PHE A 68 3.50 -0.72 -0.92
CA PHE A 68 2.27 0.03 -0.68
C PHE A 68 1.14 -0.93 -0.32
N ALA A 69 0.55 -0.75 0.86
CA ALA A 69 -0.61 -1.52 1.30
C ALA A 69 -1.85 -1.09 0.52
N THR A 70 -2.26 -1.88 -0.48
CA THR A 70 -3.33 -1.51 -1.42
C THR A 70 -4.67 -1.32 -0.76
N LYS A 71 -4.91 -1.99 0.38
CA LYS A 71 -6.09 -1.78 1.24
C LYS A 71 -6.29 -0.34 1.71
N ALA A 72 -5.24 0.50 1.71
CA ALA A 72 -5.35 1.92 2.06
C ALA A 72 -6.09 2.71 0.98
N PHE A 73 -5.83 2.40 -0.29
CA PHE A 73 -6.51 3.00 -1.44
C PHE A 73 -6.35 2.12 -2.69
N PRO A 74 -7.29 1.20 -2.98
CA PRO A 74 -7.15 0.20 -4.04
C PRO A 74 -7.45 0.79 -5.42
N CYS A 75 -6.60 1.71 -5.88
CA CYS A 75 -6.73 2.41 -7.15
C CYS A 75 -5.49 2.14 -8.03
N PRO A 76 -5.66 1.53 -9.24
CA PRO A 76 -4.54 1.25 -10.13
C PRO A 76 -3.68 2.47 -10.49
N GLY A 77 -4.29 3.66 -10.61
CA GLY A 77 -3.54 4.90 -10.87
C GLY A 77 -2.57 5.27 -9.75
N ILE A 78 -3.00 5.14 -8.49
CA ILE A 78 -2.14 5.41 -7.33
C ILE A 78 -1.07 4.33 -7.17
N ILE A 79 -1.46 3.07 -7.36
CA ILE A 79 -0.50 1.96 -7.31
C ILE A 79 0.59 2.15 -8.38
N LYS A 80 0.22 2.57 -9.59
CA LYS A 80 1.16 2.85 -10.68
C LYS A 80 2.13 3.98 -10.30
N ILE A 81 1.63 5.09 -9.77
CA ILE A 81 2.48 6.22 -9.35
C ILE A 81 3.55 5.74 -8.36
N LEU A 82 3.17 4.95 -7.36
CA LEU A 82 4.09 4.44 -6.35
C LEU A 82 5.05 3.37 -6.91
N ALA A 83 4.57 2.53 -7.83
CA ALA A 83 5.40 1.55 -8.54
C ALA A 83 6.48 2.22 -9.41
N ASP A 84 6.12 3.33 -10.09
CA ASP A 84 7.06 4.12 -10.89
C ASP A 84 8.18 4.75 -10.02
N GLU A 85 7.92 4.96 -8.72
CA GLU A 85 8.94 5.40 -7.74
C GLU A 85 9.72 4.24 -7.09
N GLY A 86 9.44 3.01 -7.51
CA GLY A 86 10.14 1.81 -7.05
C GLY A 86 9.52 1.15 -5.83
N CYS A 87 8.30 1.49 -5.42
CA CYS A 87 7.58 0.71 -4.40
C CYS A 87 7.07 -0.62 -4.98
N GLY A 88 6.99 -1.66 -4.13
CA GLY A 88 6.20 -2.86 -4.40
C GLY A 88 4.73 -2.67 -3.98
N ALA A 89 3.94 -3.75 -4.05
CA ALA A 89 2.55 -3.78 -3.58
C ALA A 89 2.33 -4.87 -2.53
N ASP A 90 1.65 -4.50 -1.43
CA ASP A 90 1.12 -5.42 -0.42
C ASP A 90 -0.39 -5.55 -0.64
N VAL A 91 -0.80 -6.71 -1.17
CA VAL A 91 -2.18 -7.03 -1.56
C VAL A 91 -2.81 -8.02 -0.59
N VAL A 92 -4.12 -7.96 -0.38
CA VAL A 92 -4.81 -8.89 0.53
C VAL A 92 -5.76 -9.89 -0.12
N SER A 93 -5.90 -9.85 -1.45
CA SER A 93 -6.79 -10.75 -2.21
C SER A 93 -6.42 -10.82 -3.70
N ALA A 94 -7.00 -11.76 -4.43
CA ALA A 94 -6.91 -11.84 -5.89
C ALA A 94 -7.42 -10.57 -6.60
N GLY A 95 -8.39 -9.86 -6.01
CA GLY A 95 -8.90 -8.60 -6.57
C GLY A 95 -7.87 -7.47 -6.49
N GLU A 96 -7.20 -7.34 -5.35
CA GLU A 96 -6.12 -6.36 -5.19
C GLU A 96 -4.87 -6.73 -5.99
N LEU A 97 -4.57 -8.04 -6.10
CA LEU A 97 -3.53 -8.54 -6.99
C LEU A 97 -3.78 -8.12 -8.44
N LEU A 98 -5.03 -8.23 -8.92
CA LEU A 98 -5.38 -7.77 -10.27
C LEU A 98 -5.11 -6.27 -10.45
N PHE A 99 -5.42 -5.44 -9.45
CA PHE A 99 -5.13 -4.00 -9.52
C PHE A 99 -3.64 -3.71 -9.56
N ALA A 100 -2.83 -4.41 -8.75
CA ALA A 100 -1.38 -4.26 -8.74
C ALA A 100 -0.75 -4.67 -10.08
N LEU A 101 -1.17 -5.81 -10.65
CA LEU A 101 -0.70 -6.26 -11.96
C LEU A 101 -1.13 -5.31 -13.07
N THR A 102 -2.38 -4.83 -13.04
CA THR A 102 -2.90 -3.83 -14.01
C THR A 102 -2.13 -2.52 -13.94
N ALA A 103 -1.70 -2.12 -12.74
CA ALA A 103 -0.89 -0.94 -12.52
C ALA A 103 0.57 -1.10 -12.99
N GLY A 104 0.98 -2.31 -13.41
CA GLY A 104 2.33 -2.60 -13.91
C GLY A 104 3.35 -2.93 -12.82
N VAL A 105 2.91 -3.27 -11.61
CA VAL A 105 3.81 -3.75 -10.56
C VAL A 105 4.40 -5.09 -11.00
N ALA A 106 5.73 -5.20 -11.00
CA ALA A 106 6.41 -6.45 -11.31
C ALA A 106 6.00 -7.53 -10.30
N PRO A 107 5.60 -8.75 -10.72
CA PRO A 107 5.10 -9.77 -9.79
C PRO A 107 6.05 -10.10 -8.63
N GLU A 108 7.36 -10.12 -8.88
CA GLU A 108 8.38 -10.35 -7.86
C GLU A 108 8.45 -9.24 -6.78
N ARG A 109 7.83 -8.08 -7.04
CA ARG A 109 7.66 -6.96 -6.10
C ARG A 109 6.25 -6.90 -5.50
N ILE A 110 5.48 -7.97 -5.62
CA ILE A 110 4.17 -8.11 -4.97
C ILE A 110 4.31 -9.11 -3.82
N LEU A 111 3.76 -8.74 -2.67
CA LEU A 111 3.56 -9.66 -1.56
C LEU A 111 2.07 -9.75 -1.20
N MET A 112 1.62 -10.92 -0.79
CA MET A 112 0.22 -11.15 -0.42
C MET A 112 0.04 -11.42 1.07
N HIS A 113 -0.64 -10.51 1.75
CA HIS A 113 -1.15 -10.68 3.11
C HIS A 113 -2.57 -11.27 3.12
N GLY A 114 -3.07 -11.62 4.30
CA GLY A 114 -4.46 -12.03 4.52
C GLY A 114 -4.56 -13.14 5.54
N ASN A 115 -5.44 -13.00 6.53
CA ASN A 115 -5.60 -13.97 7.62
C ASN A 115 -6.53 -15.16 7.29
N ALA A 116 -7.09 -15.17 6.08
CA ALA A 116 -8.01 -16.19 5.61
C ALA A 116 -7.98 -16.26 4.07
N LYS A 117 -6.79 -16.38 3.47
CA LYS A 117 -6.65 -16.45 2.01
C LYS A 117 -7.42 -17.66 1.47
N SER A 118 -8.26 -17.42 0.47
CA SER A 118 -8.98 -18.50 -0.20
C SER A 118 -8.06 -19.27 -1.14
N GLU A 119 -8.43 -20.48 -1.56
CA GLU A 119 -7.69 -21.20 -2.62
C GLU A 119 -7.63 -20.39 -3.92
N ARG A 120 -8.67 -19.56 -4.20
CA ARG A 120 -8.65 -18.62 -5.32
C ARG A 120 -7.55 -17.57 -5.19
N ASP A 121 -7.38 -17.00 -3.99
CA ASP A 121 -6.35 -15.99 -3.74
C ASP A 121 -4.95 -16.59 -3.88
N LEU A 122 -4.74 -17.77 -3.29
CA LEU A 122 -3.47 -18.50 -3.36
C LEU A 122 -3.15 -18.93 -4.80
N GLN A 123 -4.12 -19.48 -5.54
CA GLN A 123 -3.91 -19.86 -6.93
C GLN A 123 -3.56 -18.65 -7.80
N ALA A 124 -4.25 -17.52 -7.62
CA ALA A 124 -3.94 -16.30 -8.36
C ALA A 124 -2.52 -15.77 -8.07
N ALA A 125 -2.09 -15.82 -6.80
CA ALA A 125 -0.73 -15.46 -6.39
C ALA A 125 0.32 -16.36 -7.03
N LEU A 126 0.10 -17.68 -7.02
CA LEU A 126 0.99 -18.68 -7.60
C LEU A 126 1.07 -18.58 -9.13
N ASP A 127 -0.07 -18.40 -9.80
CA ASP A 127 -0.16 -18.25 -11.26
C ASP A 127 0.54 -16.98 -11.74
N ALA A 128 0.39 -15.88 -10.99
CA ALA A 128 1.08 -14.62 -11.25
C ALA A 128 2.57 -14.66 -10.85
N GLN A 129 3.01 -15.69 -10.12
CA GLN A 129 4.38 -15.86 -9.63
C GLN A 129 4.84 -14.68 -8.76
N ILE A 130 4.00 -14.26 -7.80
CA ILE A 130 4.33 -13.13 -6.93
C ILE A 130 5.54 -13.42 -6.03
N GLY A 131 6.22 -12.36 -5.59
CA GLY A 131 7.44 -12.44 -4.80
C GLY A 131 7.28 -13.19 -3.48
N LEU A 132 6.26 -12.83 -2.69
CA LEU A 132 6.08 -13.38 -1.33
C LEU A 132 4.61 -13.68 -1.02
N ILE A 133 4.36 -14.80 -0.34
CA ILE A 133 3.09 -15.04 0.36
C ILE A 133 3.36 -15.00 1.86
N VAL A 134 2.62 -14.15 2.58
CA VAL A 134 2.77 -14.00 4.04
C VAL A 134 1.75 -14.89 4.72
N ILE A 135 2.20 -16.07 5.17
CA ILE A 135 1.39 -17.08 5.84
C ILE A 135 0.90 -16.55 7.19
N ASP A 136 -0.40 -16.67 7.43
CA ASP A 136 -1.05 -16.18 8.65
C ASP A 136 -1.63 -17.33 9.51
N GLY A 137 -1.63 -18.58 9.00
CA GLY A 137 -2.15 -19.74 9.72
C GLY A 137 -1.67 -21.09 9.16
N PHE A 138 -1.72 -22.14 9.98
CA PHE A 138 -1.23 -23.48 9.61
C PHE A 138 -2.02 -24.11 8.46
N ASP A 139 -3.33 -23.88 8.38
CA ASP A 139 -4.19 -24.36 7.30
C ASP A 139 -3.86 -23.72 5.93
N GLU A 140 -3.24 -22.53 5.94
CA GLU A 140 -2.68 -21.92 4.73
C GLU A 140 -1.45 -22.68 4.21
N ILE A 141 -0.62 -23.24 5.10
CA ILE A 141 0.53 -24.08 4.71
C ILE A 141 0.03 -25.31 3.95
N ASP A 142 -0.95 -26.04 4.52
CA ASP A 142 -1.52 -27.23 3.89
C ASP A 142 -2.13 -26.91 2.52
N ARG A 143 -2.75 -25.73 2.35
CA ARG A 143 -3.30 -25.27 1.06
C ARG A 143 -2.18 -24.96 0.07
N LEU A 144 -1.15 -24.23 0.50
CA LEU A 144 0.00 -23.91 -0.35
C LEU A 144 0.72 -25.17 -0.81
N GLU A 145 0.94 -26.15 0.07
CA GLU A 145 1.56 -27.44 -0.30
C GLU A 145 0.77 -28.20 -1.38
N ARG A 146 -0.56 -28.11 -1.36
CA ARG A 146 -1.41 -28.73 -2.40
C ARG A 146 -1.41 -27.96 -3.72
N LEU A 147 -1.42 -26.63 -3.67
CA LEU A 147 -1.61 -25.78 -4.85
C LEU A 147 -0.28 -25.44 -5.56
N ALA A 148 0.82 -25.33 -4.83
CA ALA A 148 2.10 -24.91 -5.38
C ALA A 148 2.76 -26.04 -6.19
N THR A 149 3.00 -25.77 -7.47
CA THR A 149 3.73 -26.70 -8.37
C THR A 149 5.23 -26.35 -8.49
N LYS A 150 5.63 -25.21 -7.93
CA LYS A 150 7.00 -24.69 -7.91
C LYS A 150 7.29 -24.12 -6.51
N PRO A 151 8.57 -23.98 -6.11
CA PRO A 151 8.90 -23.29 -4.88
C PRO A 151 8.34 -21.86 -4.86
N GLN A 152 7.66 -21.51 -3.78
CA GLN A 152 7.15 -20.17 -3.49
C GLN A 152 7.86 -19.63 -2.26
N SER A 153 8.41 -18.41 -2.35
CA SER A 153 8.98 -17.73 -1.20
C SER A 153 7.86 -17.26 -0.28
N VAL A 154 8.02 -17.52 1.01
CA VAL A 154 7.02 -17.21 2.03
C VAL A 154 7.64 -16.46 3.19
N LEU A 155 6.81 -15.69 3.89
CA LEU A 155 7.09 -15.19 5.23
C LEU A 155 6.06 -15.77 6.19
N LEU A 156 6.43 -15.92 7.46
CA LEU A 156 5.48 -16.22 8.53
C LEU A 156 5.11 -14.90 9.21
N ARG A 157 3.82 -14.61 9.33
CA ARG A 157 3.38 -13.51 10.18
C ARG A 157 3.47 -13.96 11.63
N VAL A 158 4.18 -13.20 12.45
CA VAL A 158 4.34 -13.48 13.87
C VAL A 158 3.68 -12.36 14.66
N ASN A 159 2.87 -12.73 15.64
CA ASN A 159 2.38 -11.81 16.65
C ASN A 159 3.45 -11.68 17.75
N PRO A 160 4.11 -10.51 17.90
CA PRO A 160 5.21 -10.37 18.86
C PRO A 160 4.72 -10.08 20.30
N GLY A 161 3.41 -9.95 20.54
CA GLY A 161 2.88 -9.55 21.85
C GLY A 161 3.31 -8.14 22.26
N VAL A 162 3.43 -7.23 21.29
CA VAL A 162 3.89 -5.85 21.51
C VAL A 162 2.74 -4.89 21.30
N ASP A 163 2.35 -4.21 22.37
CA ASP A 163 1.36 -3.15 22.34
C ASP A 163 1.97 -1.88 21.74
N ALA A 164 1.58 -1.56 20.50
CA ALA A 164 1.88 -0.26 19.92
C ALA A 164 0.97 0.81 20.56
N PRO A 165 1.49 2.00 20.93
CA PRO A 165 0.68 3.10 21.45
C PRO A 165 -0.15 3.73 20.32
N THR A 166 -1.23 3.06 19.92
CA THR A 166 -2.19 3.48 18.90
C THR A 166 -3.63 3.20 19.39
N HIS A 167 -4.63 3.61 18.60
CA HIS A 167 -6.02 3.28 18.90
C HIS A 167 -6.24 1.76 18.84
N GLU A 168 -6.98 1.19 19.80
CA GLU A 168 -7.15 -0.26 19.99
C GLU A 168 -7.57 -1.00 18.71
N ALA A 169 -8.51 -0.43 17.93
CA ALA A 169 -8.94 -0.97 16.64
C ALA A 169 -7.83 -1.08 15.56
N MET A 170 -6.70 -0.41 15.72
CA MET A 170 -5.53 -0.47 14.82
C MET A 170 -4.37 -1.27 15.41
N ALA A 171 -4.44 -1.66 16.69
CA ALA A 171 -3.45 -2.54 17.30
C ALA A 171 -3.66 -3.96 16.79
N THR A 172 -2.66 -4.54 16.14
CA THR A 172 -2.76 -5.89 15.52
C THR A 172 -1.77 -6.90 16.10
N GLY A 173 -0.93 -6.50 17.06
CA GLY A 173 0.13 -7.30 17.66
C GLY A 173 -0.07 -7.62 19.15
N HIS A 174 -1.33 -7.67 19.60
CA HIS A 174 -1.71 -8.06 20.96
C HIS A 174 -2.30 -9.49 20.97
N ASP A 175 -2.35 -10.15 22.13
CA ASP A 175 -2.73 -11.57 22.25
C ASP A 175 -4.16 -11.89 21.76
N GLY A 176 -5.07 -10.93 21.81
CA GLY A 176 -6.43 -11.05 21.28
C GLY A 176 -6.57 -10.86 19.75
N SER A 177 -5.46 -10.68 19.03
CA SER A 177 -5.46 -10.42 17.60
C SER A 177 -5.75 -11.69 16.79
N LYS A 178 -6.52 -11.56 15.70
CA LYS A 178 -6.78 -12.65 14.74
C LYS A 178 -5.64 -12.86 13.73
N PHE A 179 -4.52 -12.17 13.91
CA PHE A 179 -3.44 -12.07 12.96
C PHE A 179 -2.17 -12.73 13.49
N GLY A 180 -1.57 -13.58 12.65
CA GLY A 180 -0.38 -14.37 13.00
C GLY A 180 -0.69 -15.59 13.86
#